data_AF-A0A537WA08-F1
#
_entry.id   AF-A0A537WA08-F1
#
_cell.length_a   1.000
_cell.length_b   1.000
_cell.length_c   1.000
_cell.angle_alpha   90.00
_cell.angle_beta   90.00
_cell.angle_gamma   90.00
#
_symmetry.space_group_name_H-M   'P 1'
#
loop_
_entity.id
_entity.type
_entity.pdbx_description
1 polymer ?
#
loop_
_entity_poly.entity_id
_entity_poly.type
_entity_poly.pdbx_seq_one_letter_code
_entity_poly.pdbx_strand_id
1 'polypeptide(L)'
;MKLVSFHLMPYRPLDLEEAAKHRSAWVVLPNRLYDPVKGAEEYARHIDALVYAEALGFDAIGVNEHHQTAYGLMPAPNLIA
;
A
#
# COMPACT_ATOMS: atom_id res chain seq x y z
N MET A 1 -27.42 2.32 -5.48
CA MET A 1 -26.02 2.24 -5.97
C MET A 1 -25.17 1.67 -4.85
N LYS A 2 -24.19 0.82 -5.14
CA LYS A 2 -23.24 0.27 -4.15
C LYS A 2 -21.90 1.00 -4.26
N LEU A 3 -21.30 1.37 -3.13
CA LEU A 3 -20.01 2.08 -3.05
C LEU A 3 -18.94 1.17 -2.44
N VAL A 4 -17.79 1.05 -3.12
CA VAL A 4 -16.67 0.21 -2.68
C VAL A 4 -15.47 1.10 -2.40
N SER A 5 -14.88 0.98 -1.21
CA SER A 5 -13.62 1.66 -0.86
C SER A 5 -12.44 0.82 -1.32
N PHE A 6 -11.44 1.42 -1.95
CA PHE A 6 -10.25 0.73 -2.43
C PHE A 6 -9.05 1.67 -2.47
N HIS A 7 -7.88 1.17 -2.05
CA HIS A 7 -6.61 1.85 -2.24
C HIS A 7 -5.48 0.85 -2.46
N LEU A 8 -4.36 1.34 -3.00
CA LEU A 8 -3.24 0.49 -3.44
C LEU A 8 -2.16 0.30 -2.38
N MET A 9 -2.27 0.96 -1.22
CA MET A 9 -1.30 0.89 -0.12
C MET A 9 0.13 1.29 -0.53
N PRO A 10 0.37 2.48 -1.12
CA PRO A 10 1.71 2.88 -1.51
C PRO A 10 2.63 3.10 -0.31
N TYR A 11 3.92 2.83 -0.49
CA TYR A 11 4.96 3.22 0.47
C TYR A 11 5.29 4.70 0.31
N ARG A 12 4.51 5.58 0.96
CA ARG A 12 4.64 7.04 0.89
C ARG A 12 6.01 7.60 1.32
N PRO A 13 6.76 7.00 2.27
CA PRO A 13 8.07 7.48 2.68
C PRO A 13 9.20 7.24 1.67
N LEU A 14 8.89 6.74 0.47
CA LEU A 14 9.89 6.50 -0.58
C LEU A 14 10.61 7.80 -0.96
N ASP A 15 11.94 7.74 -1.02
CA ASP A 15 12.75 8.78 -1.63
C ASP A 15 12.50 8.79 -3.15
N LEU A 16 11.69 9.75 -3.61
CA LEU A 16 11.29 9.85 -5.00
C LEU A 16 12.45 10.30 -5.92
N GLU A 17 13.40 11.08 -5.41
CA GLU A 17 14.55 11.53 -6.20
C GLU A 17 15.49 10.36 -6.50
N GLU A 18 15.76 9.54 -5.49
CA GLU A 18 16.57 8.33 -5.66
C GLU A 18 15.82 7.27 -6.47
N ALA A 19 14.52 7.07 -6.23
CA ALA A 19 13.70 6.13 -6.99
C ALA A 19 13.63 6.49 -8.49
N ALA A 20 13.62 7.78 -8.84
CA ALA A 20 13.61 8.24 -10.23
C ALA A 20 14.88 7.88 -11.03
N LYS A 21 15.97 7.49 -10.36
CA LYS A 21 17.19 6.98 -11.01
C LYS A 21 17.05 5.54 -11.48
N HIS A 22 15.98 4.84 -11.07
CA HIS A 22 15.65 3.49 -11.50
C HIS A 22 14.59 3.52 -12.59
N ARG A 23 14.67 2.57 -13.53
CA ARG A 23 13.72 2.47 -14.66
C ARG A 23 12.25 2.35 -14.24
N SER A 24 11.99 1.77 -13.07
CA SER A 24 10.64 1.57 -12.55
C SER A 24 10.68 1.35 -11.04
N ALA A 25 9.57 1.71 -10.36
CA ALA A 25 9.32 1.28 -8.98
C ALA A 25 8.99 -0.22 -8.87
N TRP A 26 8.71 -0.88 -10.00
CA TRP A 26 8.35 -2.29 -10.08
C TRP A 26 9.56 -3.14 -10.48
N VAL A 27 9.82 -4.21 -9.72
CA VAL A 27 10.87 -5.22 -9.94
C VAL A 27 12.30 -4.70 -9.77
N VAL A 28 12.63 -3.52 -10.28
CA VAL A 28 14.02 -3.04 -10.37
C VAL A 28 14.43 -2.08 -9.26
N LEU A 29 13.49 -1.70 -8.38
CA LEU A 29 13.74 -0.80 -7.27
C LEU A 29 14.41 -1.55 -6.12
N PRO A 30 15.55 -1.08 -5.59
CA PRO A 30 16.28 -1.80 -4.55
C PRO A 30 15.62 -1.63 -3.18
N ASN A 31 15.54 -2.72 -2.41
CA ASN A 31 14.96 -2.72 -1.05
C ASN A 31 15.68 -1.81 -0.05
N ARG A 32 16.90 -1.33 -0.34
CA ARG A 32 17.58 -0.31 0.49
C ARG A 32 16.79 1.00 0.62
N LEU A 33 15.81 1.24 -0.27
CA LEU A 33 14.91 2.39 -0.22
C LEU A 33 13.68 2.15 0.67
N TYR A 34 13.54 0.96 1.24
CA TYR A 34 12.49 0.61 2.19
C TYR A 34 13.03 0.64 3.62
N ASP A 35 12.43 1.49 4.44
CA ASP A 35 12.67 1.53 5.88
C ASP A 35 11.58 0.66 6.56
N PRO A 36 11.95 -0.44 7.22
CA PRO A 36 10.96 -1.36 7.79
C PRO A 36 10.14 -0.74 8.93
N VAL A 37 10.69 0.23 9.67
CA VAL A 37 9.96 0.91 10.75
C VAL A 37 8.87 1.78 10.14
N LYS A 38 9.23 2.61 9.16
CA LYS A 38 8.25 3.44 8.43
C LYS A 38 7.26 2.59 7.65
N GLY A 39 7.70 1.46 7.11
CA GLY A 39 6.85 0.49 6.45
C GLY A 39 5.77 -0.06 7.36
N ALA A 40 6.13 -0.47 8.58
CA ALA A 40 5.16 -0.94 9.58
C ALA A 40 4.13 0.15 9.95
N GLU A 41 4.58 1.39 10.12
CA GLU A 41 3.67 2.52 10.34
C GLU A 41 2.75 2.78 9.15
N GLU A 42 3.26 2.67 7.92
CA GLU A 42 2.46 2.80 6.71
C GLU A 42 1.39 1.70 6.60
N TYR A 43 1.73 0.45 6.93
CA TYR A 43 0.75 -0.64 7.01
C TYR A 43 -0.36 -0.33 8.00
N ALA A 44 -0.01 0.10 9.22
CA ALA A 44 -1.00 0.46 10.23
C ALA A 44 -1.94 1.56 9.71
N ARG A 45 -1.40 2.63 9.11
CA ARG A 45 -2.19 3.72 8.52
C ARG A 45 -3.14 3.24 7.41
N HIS A 46 -2.70 2.33 6.55
CA HIS A 46 -3.55 1.79 5.48
C HIS A 46 -4.64 0.86 6.03
N ILE A 47 -4.33 0.01 7.00
CA ILE A 47 -5.31 -0.86 7.65
C ILE A 47 -6.36 -0.02 8.41
N ASP A 48 -5.93 1.02 9.12
CA ASP A 48 -6.83 1.97 9.79
C ASP A 48 -7.76 2.65 8.77
N ALA A 49 -7.27 2.99 7.57
CA ALA A 49 -8.09 3.56 6.51
C ALA A 49 -9.12 2.57 5.94
N LEU A 50 -8.75 1.28 5.82
CA LEU A 50 -9.69 0.22 5.45
C LEU A 50 -10.78 0.08 6.51
N VAL A 51 -10.44 0.05 7.79
CA VAL A 51 -11.40 0.00 8.91
C VAL A 51 -12.27 1.26 8.92
N TYR A 52 -11.70 2.43 8.69
CA TYR A 52 -12.44 3.68 8.68
C TYR A 52 -13.47 3.77 7.54
N ALA A 53 -13.28 3.02 6.44
CA ALA A 53 -14.28 2.94 5.39
C ALA A 53 -15.62 2.34 5.89
N GLU A 54 -15.59 1.44 6.87
CA GLU A 54 -16.81 0.95 7.53
C GLU A 54 -17.53 2.09 8.25
N ALA A 55 -16.80 2.90 9.03
CA ALA A 55 -17.36 4.04 9.76
C ALA A 55 -17.98 5.10 8.83
N LEU A 56 -17.49 5.20 7.59
CA LEU A 56 -18.01 6.09 6.55
C LEU A 56 -19.22 5.52 5.80
N GLY A 57 -19.57 4.25 6.01
CA GLY A 57 -20.75 3.61 5.41
C GLY A 57 -20.55 3.08 3.98
N PHE A 58 -19.31 2.72 3.60
CA PHE A 58 -19.09 2.00 2.34
C PHE A 58 -19.74 0.61 2.37
N ASP A 59 -20.24 0.14 1.22
CA ASP A 59 -20.91 -1.17 1.11
C ASP A 59 -19.92 -2.34 1.06
N ALA A 60 -18.67 -2.08 0.66
CA ALA A 60 -17.59 -3.07 0.65
C ALA A 60 -16.21 -2.41 0.71
N ILE A 61 -15.23 -3.20 1.14
CA ILE A 61 -13.81 -2.83 1.17
C ILE A 61 -13.08 -3.76 0.20
N GLY A 62 -12.36 -3.18 -0.75
CA GLY A 62 -11.47 -3.89 -1.65
C GLY A 62 -10.04 -3.84 -1.15
N VAL A 63 -9.39 -5.00 -1.08
CA VAL A 63 -7.94 -5.14 -0.84
C VAL A 63 -7.24 -5.51 -2.15
N ASN A 64 -5.98 -5.12 -2.29
CA ASN A 64 -5.17 -5.38 -3.49
C ASN A 64 -4.16 -6.52 -3.25
N GLU A 65 -3.48 -6.95 -4.30
CA GLU A 65 -2.30 -7.81 -4.21
C GLU A 65 -1.20 -7.27 -5.13
N HIS A 66 -0.01 -7.04 -4.58
CA HIS A 66 1.14 -6.51 -5.28
C HIS A 66 2.45 -7.14 -4.82
N HIS A 67 3.33 -7.37 -5.80
CA HIS A 67 4.63 -8.00 -5.61
C HIS A 67 5.74 -7.09 -6.12
N GLN A 68 6.76 -6.89 -5.28
CA GLN A 68 8.00 -6.21 -5.62
C GLN A 68 7.80 -4.81 -6.26
N THR A 69 6.98 -3.98 -5.60
CA THR A 69 6.73 -2.59 -6.03
C THR A 69 6.54 -1.69 -4.83
N ALA A 70 7.05 -0.45 -4.92
CA ALA A 70 6.77 0.57 -3.90
C ALA A 70 5.35 1.16 -4.02
N TYR A 71 4.62 0.83 -5.08
CA TYR A 71 3.27 1.31 -5.33
C TYR A 71 2.21 0.59 -4.49
N GLY A 72 2.50 -0.63 -4.02
CA GLY A 72 1.57 -1.37 -3.19
C GLY A 72 2.25 -2.34 -2.23
N LEU A 73 1.90 -2.14 -0.95
CA LEU A 73 2.44 -2.89 0.17
C LEU A 73 1.64 -4.16 0.49
N MET A 74 0.60 -4.59 -0.24
CA MET A 74 -0.11 -5.82 0.10
C MET A 74 0.41 -7.04 -0.69
N PRO A 75 1.32 -7.88 -0.15
CA PRO A 75 1.75 -9.09 -0.86
C PRO A 75 0.78 -10.27 -0.72
N ALA A 76 -0.11 -10.24 0.28
CA ALA A 76 -0.99 -11.36 0.63
C ALA A 76 -2.32 -10.84 1.20
N PRO A 77 -3.33 -10.57 0.35
CA PRO A 77 -4.61 -10.00 0.80
C PRO A 77 -5.38 -10.90 1.75
N ASN A 78 -5.19 -12.22 1.66
CA ASN A 78 -5.81 -13.23 2.52
C ASN A 78 -5.39 -13.16 4.00
N LEU A 79 -4.37 -12.37 4.34
CA LEU A 79 -4.02 -12.10 5.74
C LEU A 79 -4.83 -10.95 6.35
N ILE A 80 -5.55 -10.21 5.51
CA ILE A 80 -6.34 -9.03 5.91
C ILE A 80 -7.85 -9.28 5.71
N ALA A 81 -8.24 -10.05 4.69
CA ALA A 81 -9.64 -10.33 4.32
C ALA A 81 -9.95 -11.83 4.25
#